data_AF-A0A7L4RQX7-F1
#
_entry.id   AF-A0A7L4RQX7-F1
#
_cell.length_a   1.000
_cell.length_b   1.000
_cell.length_c   1.000
_cell.angle_alpha   90.00
_cell.angle_beta   90.00
_cell.angle_gamma   90.00
#
_symmetry.space_group_name_H-M   'P 1'
#
loop_
_entity.id
_entity.type
_entity.pdbx_description
1 polymer ?
#
loop_
_entity_poly.entity_id
_entity_poly.type
_entity_poly.pdbx_seq_one_letter_code
_entity_poly.pdbx_strand_id
1 'polypeptide(L)' 'MILKVRVTPNAKRFEIRFENGLLKARVRAPPEGGRANEELARELSKILGKKAFIVKGLKSREKEVLVAGLSEEEITKKLY' A
#
# COMPACT_ATOMS: atom_id res chain seq x y z
N MET A 1 6.46 0.18 11.39
CA MET A 1 7.26 0.99 10.44
C MET A 1 6.33 1.76 9.51
N ILE A 2 6.73 2.96 9.04
CA ILE A 2 5.98 3.73 8.04
C ILE A 2 6.57 3.48 6.64
N LEU A 3 5.73 3.04 5.72
CA LEU A 3 6.08 2.85 4.30
C LEU A 3 5.47 3.94 3.44
N LYS A 4 6.26 4.48 2.52
CA LYS A 4 5.76 5.35 1.46
C LYS A 4 5.20 4.52 0.32
N VAL A 5 3.89 4.64 0.12
CA VAL A 5 3.13 3.89 -0.87
C VAL A 5 2.52 4.85 -1.90
N ARG A 6 2.89 4.68 -3.16
CA ARG A 6 2.29 5.40 -4.28
C ARG A 6 1.15 4.59 -4.87
N VAL A 7 -0.07 5.03 -4.59
CA VAL A 7 -1.31 4.44 -5.09
C VAL A 7 -1.66 4.98 -6.46
N THR A 8 -1.88 4.07 -7.40
CA THR A 8 -2.42 4.34 -8.73
C THR A 8 -3.81 3.71 -8.82
N PRO A 9 -4.89 4.49 -8.71
CA PRO A 9 -6.25 3.98 -8.86
C PRO A 9 -6.60 3.70 -10.32
N ASN A 10 -7.78 3.10 -10.56
CA ASN A 10 -8.28 2.70 -11.88
C ASN A 10 -7.34 1.73 -12.63
N ALA A 11 -6.64 0.88 -11.89
CA ALA A 11 -5.83 -0.17 -12.50
C ALA A 11 -6.71 -1.34 -12.96
N LYS A 12 -6.28 -2.04 -14.02
CA LYS A 12 -6.98 -3.24 -14.53
C LYS A 12 -6.94 -4.40 -13.53
N ARG A 13 -5.91 -4.45 -12.68
CA ARG A 13 -5.71 -5.45 -11.62
C ARG A 13 -5.00 -4.83 -10.42
N PHE A 14 -5.18 -5.45 -9.25
CA PHE A 14 -4.40 -5.10 -8.08
C PHE A 14 -2.96 -5.59 -8.28
N GLU A 15 -1.98 -4.72 -8.08
CA GLU A 15 -0.57 -5.06 -8.25
C GLU A 15 0.25 -4.23 -7.28
N ILE A 16 1.22 -4.85 -6.61
CA ILE A 16 2.07 -4.17 -5.64
C ILE A 16 3.53 -4.49 -5.98
N ARG A 17 4.37 -3.46 -6.03
CA ARG A 17 5.78 -3.62 -6.37
C ARG A 17 6.61 -2.65 -5.54
N PHE A 18 7.70 -3.14 -4.99
CA PHE A 18 8.69 -2.29 -4.33
C PHE A 18 9.76 -1.87 -5.34
N GLU A 19 9.98 -0.57 -5.51
CA GLU A 19 10.90 -0.04 -6.51
C GLU A 19 11.60 1.20 -5.95
N ASN A 20 12.95 1.18 -5.89
CA ASN A 20 13.77 2.30 -5.41
C ASN A 20 13.35 2.86 -4.04
N GLY A 21 13.02 2.00 -3.07
CA GLY A 21 12.57 2.43 -1.74
C GLY A 21 11.13 2.99 -1.68
N LEU A 22 10.39 2.93 -2.80
CA LEU A 22 9.01 3.35 -2.89
C LEU A 22 8.11 2.17 -3.27
N LEU A 23 7.01 2.03 -2.53
CA LEU A 23 6.06 0.95 -2.77
C LEU A 23 4.97 1.42 -3.75
N LYS A 24 4.98 0.93 -4.98
CA LYS A 24 3.96 1.24 -5.98
C LYS A 24 2.81 0.25 -5.84
N ALA A 25 1.63 0.76 -5.48
CA ALA A 25 0.41 -0.02 -5.40
C ALA A 25 -0.57 0.43 -6.48
N ARG A 26 -0.98 -0.50 -7.33
CA ARG A 26 -2.04 -0.33 -8.31
C ARG A 26 -3.30 -0.94 -7.73
N VAL A 27 -4.36 -0.14 -7.65
CA VAL A 27 -5.65 -0.56 -7.10
C VAL A 27 -6.71 -0.41 -8.18
N ARG A 28 -7.67 -1.33 -8.21
CA ARG A 28 -8.77 -1.29 -9.16
C ARG A 28 -9.79 -0.24 -8.73
N ALA A 29 -9.96 -0.11 -7.42
CA ALA A 29 -10.89 0.85 -6.84
C ALA A 29 -10.57 2.29 -7.27
N PRO A 30 -11.60 3.11 -7.52
CA PRO A 30 -11.42 4.53 -7.77
C PRO A 30 -10.91 5.24 -6.49
N PRO A 31 -10.27 6.42 -6.62
CA PRO A 31 -9.82 7.19 -5.47
C PRO A 31 -10.99 7.85 -4.70
N GLU A 32 -12.20 7.86 -5.27
CA GLU A 32 -13.40 8.42 -4.65
C GLU A 32 -13.83 7.69 -3.39
N GLY A 33 -14.26 8.47 -2.39
CA GLY A 33 -14.82 7.95 -1.13
C GLY A 33 -13.84 7.11 -0.30
N GLY A 34 -12.53 7.15 -0.56
CA GLY A 34 -11.56 6.34 0.16
C GLY A 34 -11.54 4.86 -0.22
N ARG A 35 -12.24 4.45 -1.30
CA ARG A 35 -12.27 3.04 -1.74
C ARG A 35 -10.88 2.50 -2.10
N ALA A 36 -10.06 3.31 -2.77
CA ALA A 36 -8.65 3.00 -3.01
C ALA A 36 -7.83 2.78 -1.73
N ASN A 37 -8.21 3.43 -0.61
CA ASN A 37 -7.52 3.33 0.68
C ASN A 37 -7.86 2.00 1.34
N GLU A 38 -9.14 1.65 1.33
CA GLU A 38 -9.63 0.39 1.88
C GLU A 38 -9.10 -0.82 1.10
N GLU A 39 -9.17 -0.79 -0.23
CA GLU A 39 -8.61 -1.88 -1.06
C GLU A 39 -7.10 -2.03 -0.82
N LEU A 40 -6.37 -0.90 -0.74
CA LEU A 40 -4.95 -0.91 -0.45
C LEU A 40 -4.66 -1.57 0.90
N ALA A 41 -5.29 -1.10 1.99
CA ALA A 41 -5.04 -1.61 3.33
C ALA A 41 -5.40 -3.10 3.45
N ARG A 42 -6.51 -3.50 2.84
CA ARG A 42 -6.99 -4.89 2.84
C ARG A 42 -6.04 -5.82 2.10
N GLU A 43 -5.58 -5.44 0.91
CA GLU A 43 -4.69 -6.28 0.12
C GLU A 43 -3.26 -6.29 0.68
N LEU A 44 -2.74 -5.15 1.15
CA LEU A 44 -1.47 -5.12 1.89
C LEU A 44 -1.53 -6.02 3.12
N SER A 45 -2.64 -5.98 3.86
CA SER A 45 -2.78 -6.80 5.05
C SER A 45 -2.77 -8.29 4.74
N LYS A 46 -3.39 -8.71 3.62
CA LYS A 46 -3.33 -10.09 3.14
C LYS A 46 -1.93 -10.51 2.71
N ILE A 47 -1.24 -9.69 1.91
CA ILE A 47 0.10 -10.01 1.37
C ILE A 47 1.14 -10.07 2.50
N LEU A 48 1.11 -9.08 3.38
CA LEU A 48 2.04 -8.99 4.49
C LEU A 48 1.65 -9.90 5.66
N GLY A 49 0.39 -10.34 5.75
CA GLY A 49 -0.14 -11.10 6.87
C GLY A 49 -0.20 -10.30 8.18
N LYS A 50 -0.20 -8.96 8.08
CA LYS A 50 -0.09 -8.02 9.21
C LYS A 50 -1.05 -6.85 9.01
N LYS A 51 -1.39 -6.16 10.09
CA LYS A 51 -2.26 -4.99 9.99
C LYS A 51 -1.50 -3.80 9.36
N ALA A 52 -2.11 -3.20 8.35
CA ALA A 52 -1.62 -2.02 7.65
C ALA A 52 -2.63 -0.87 7.83
N PHE A 53 -2.14 0.30 8.21
CA PHE A 53 -2.95 1.49 8.49
C PHE A 53 -2.43 2.68 7.70
N ILE A 54 -3.29 3.38 6.98
CA ILE A 54 -2.90 4.61 6.31
C ILE A 54 -2.87 5.73 7.36
N VAL A 55 -1.68 6.23 7.67
CA VAL A 55 -1.47 7.31 8.66
C VAL A 55 -1.41 8.68 7.99
N LYS A 56 -1.05 8.75 6.71
CA LYS A 56 -0.98 10.02 5.95
C LYS A 56 -1.28 9.82 4.46
N GLY A 57 -1.66 10.91 3.80
CA GLY A 57 -1.90 10.93 2.35
C GLY A 57 -3.27 10.41 1.91
N LEU A 58 -4.28 10.41 2.78
CA LEU A 58 -5.64 9.94 2.45
C LEU A 58 -6.25 10.60 1.20
N LYS A 59 -5.88 11.87 0.92
CA LYS A 59 -6.29 12.65 -0.26
C LYS A 59 -5.25 12.69 -1.39
N SER A 60 -4.09 12.05 -1.20
CA SER A 60 -2.97 12.06 -2.14
C SER A 60 -2.71 10.69 -2.76
N ARG A 61 -2.03 10.72 -3.91
CA ARG A 61 -1.53 9.51 -4.59
C ARG A 61 -0.43 8.85 -3.78
N GLU A 62 0.36 9.64 -3.07
CA GLU A 62 1.38 9.18 -2.14
C GLU A 62 0.81 9.10 -0.73
N LYS A 63 0.94 7.92 -0.12
CA LYS A 63 0.38 7.56 1.18
C LYS A 63 1.48 7.04 2.08
N GLU A 64 1.32 7.31 3.36
CA GLU A 64 2.15 6.70 4.39
C GLU A 64 1.34 5.61 5.06
N VAL A 65 1.79 4.38 4.91
CA VAL A 65 1.16 3.19 5.48
C VAL A 65 2.01 2.69 6.62
N LEU A 66 1.45 2.74 7.82
CA LEU A 66 2.01 2.12 9.00
C LEU A 66 1.70 0.63 9.00
N VAL A 67 2.75 -0.19 8.91
CA VAL A 67 2.65 -1.64 9.04
C VAL A 67 3.16 -2.02 10.42
N ALA A 68 2.31 -2.71 11.18
CA ALA A 68 2.62 -3.14 12.53
C ALA A 68 3.35 -4.49 12.53
N GLY A 69 4.53 -4.54 13.18
CA GLY A 69 5.28 -5.79 13.37
C GLY A 69 6.00 -6.32 12.13
N LEU A 70 6.39 -5.43 11.21
CA LEU A 70 7.29 -5.74 10.09
C LEU A 70 8.39 -4.67 9.97
N SER A 71 9.60 -5.15 9.69
CA SER A 71 10.77 -4.32 9.35
C SER A 71 10.88 -4.15 7.84
N GLU A 72 11.62 -3.12 7.44
CA GLU A 72 11.90 -2.74 6.04
C GLU A 72 12.41 -3.92 5.19
N GLU A 73 13.28 -4.73 5.78
CA GLU A 73 13.89 -5.91 5.18
C GLU A 73 12.86 -7.00 4.89
N GLU A 74 11.95 -7.29 5.83
CA GLU A 74 10.89 -8.29 5.67
C GLU A 74 9.87 -7.88 4.58
N ILE A 75 9.56 -6.58 4.52
CA ILE A 75 8.67 -6.02 3.50
C ILE A 75 9.33 -6.14 2.12
N THR A 76 10.61 -5.78 2.02
CA THR A 76 11.38 -5.91 0.78
C THR A 76 11.43 -7.37 0.35
N LYS A 77 11.72 -8.30 1.27
CA LYS A 77 11.81 -9.74 0.99
C LYS A 77 10.49 -10.37 0.53
N LYS A 78 9.34 -9.84 0.97
CA LYS A 78 8.01 -10.29 0.53
C LYS A 78 7.56 -9.69 -0.80
N LEU A 79 8.15 -8.57 -1.21
CA LEU A 79 7.75 -7.80 -2.40
C LEU A 79 8.78 -7.86 -3.54
N TYR A 80 9.90 -8.56 -3.32
CA TYR A 80 10.94 -8.89 -4.30
C TYR A 80 10.75 -10.33 -4.76
#